data_AF-A0A6L3N9C7-F1
#
_entry.id   AF-A0A6L3N9C7-F1
#
_cell.length_a   1.000
_cell.length_b   1.000
_cell.length_c   1.000
_cell.angle_alpha   90.00
_cell.angle_beta   90.00
_cell.angle_gamma   90.00
#
_symmetry.space_group_name_H-M   'P 1'
#
loop_
_entity.id
_entity.type
_entity.pdbx_description
1 polymer ?
#
loop_
_entity_poly.entity_id
_entity_poly.type
_entity_poly.pdbx_seq_one_letter_code
_entity_poly.pdbx_strand_id
1 'polypeptide(L)' 'ENQTSAALKAVPLGQLAGQRIIVALRGAIDAAVRRALATPPDAINTFAPQLGILSARHESQYSRLFRS' A
#
# COMPACT_ATOMS: atom_id res chain seq x y z
N GLU A 1 -1.63 8.51 -1.59
CA GLU A 1 -0.79 9.28 -2.54
C GLU A 1 0.67 8.82 -2.55
N ASN A 2 1.39 8.81 -1.42
CA ASN A 2 2.80 8.37 -1.37
C ASN A 2 3.07 7.01 -2.04
N GLN A 3 2.24 6.00 -1.75
CA GLN A 3 2.35 4.68 -2.37
C GLN A 3 2.11 4.71 -3.89
N THR A 4 1.20 5.57 -4.36
CA THR A 4 0.97 5.77 -5.79
C THR A 4 2.19 6.42 -6.45
N SER A 5 2.78 7.44 -5.82
CA SER A 5 4.00 8.08 -6.30
C SER A 5 5.20 7.12 -6.33
N ALA A 6 5.31 6.22 -5.35
CA ALA A 6 6.32 5.17 -5.35
C ALA A 6 6.10 4.19 -6.51
N ALA A 7 4.86 3.74 -6.73
CA ALA A 7 4.50 2.85 -7.85
C ALA A 7 4.78 3.50 -9.21
N LEU A 8 4.53 4.80 -9.37
CA LEU A 8 4.85 5.55 -10.59
C LEU A 8 6.33 5.48 -10.93
N LYS A 9 7.22 5.57 -9.93
CA LYS A 9 8.67 5.49 -10.12
C LYS A 9 9.18 4.06 -10.31
N ALA A 10 8.62 3.10 -9.57
CA ALA A 10 9.08 1.72 -9.59
C ALA A 10 8.58 0.93 -10.83
N VAL A 11 7.39 1.25 -11.36
CA VAL A 11 6.73 0.55 -12.48
C VAL A 11 6.66 1.43 -13.76
N PRO A 12 7.53 2.44 -13.88
CA PRO A 12 7.39 3.59 -14.81
C PRO A 12 5.99 3.97 -15.31
N LEU A 13 5.08 4.35 -14.41
CA LEU A 13 3.72 4.80 -14.80
C LEU A 13 3.66 6.32 -15.03
N GLY A 14 2.78 6.73 -15.95
CA GLY A 14 2.48 8.15 -16.20
C GLY A 14 1.59 8.79 -15.13
N GLN A 15 1.62 10.12 -15.03
CA GLN A 15 0.84 10.91 -14.06
C GLN A 15 -0.67 10.67 -14.17
N LEU A 16 -1.20 10.54 -15.39
CA LEU A 16 -2.62 10.24 -15.61
C LEU A 16 -3.00 8.87 -15.00
N ALA A 17 -2.13 7.87 -15.10
CA ALA A 17 -2.35 6.58 -14.46
C ALA A 17 -2.35 6.72 -12.92
N GLY A 18 -1.46 7.53 -12.36
CA GLY A 18 -1.44 7.86 -10.93
C GLY A 18 -2.75 8.47 -10.44
N GLN A 19 -3.28 9.46 -11.16
CA GLN A 19 -4.57 10.08 -10.83
C GLN A 19 -5.72 9.07 -10.91
N ARG A 20 -5.75 8.22 -11.94
CA ARG A 20 -6.76 7.15 -12.05
C ARG A 20 -6.70 6.18 -10.87
N ILE A 21 -5.49 5.80 -10.43
CA ILE A 21 -5.31 4.94 -9.24
C ILE A 21 -5.87 5.63 -7.99
N ILE A 22 -5.55 6.90 -7.75
CA ILE A 22 -6.05 7.63 -6.57
C ILE A 22 -7.58 7.70 -6.56
N VAL A 23 -8.19 8.02 -7.70
CA VAL A 23 -9.66 8.07 -7.82
C VAL A 23 -10.28 6.70 -7.58
N ALA A 24 -9.71 5.64 -8.17
CA ALA A 24 -10.22 4.28 -8.00
C ALA A 24 -10.12 3.77 -6.55
N LEU A 25 -9.12 4.24 -5.78
CA LEU A 25 -8.91 3.83 -4.39
C LEU A 25 -9.94 4.41 -3.40
N ARG A 26 -10.69 5.46 -3.77
CA ARG A 26 -11.64 6.13 -2.86
C ARG A 26 -12.63 5.15 -2.23
N GLY A 27 -13.31 4.35 -3.06
CA GLY A 27 -14.29 3.38 -2.57
C GLY A 27 -13.68 2.29 -1.67
N ALA A 28 -12.46 1.85 -1.97
CA ALA A 28 -11.75 0.86 -1.15
C ALA A 28 -11.33 1.45 0.21
N ILE A 29 -10.91 2.71 0.24
CA ILE A 29 -10.58 3.44 1.48
C ILE A 29 -11.83 3.59 2.34
N ASP A 30 -12.96 4.01 1.76
CA ASP A 30 -14.22 4.14 2.51
C ASP A 30 -14.68 2.81 3.11
N ALA A 31 -14.54 1.71 2.36
CA ALA A 31 -14.83 0.37 2.86
C ALA A 31 -13.87 -0.04 3.99
N ALA A 32 -12.58 0.27 3.87
CA ALA A 32 -11.60 -0.02 4.90
C ALA A 32 -11.86 0.78 6.19
N VAL A 33 -12.23 2.06 6.08
CA VAL A 33 -12.60 2.90 7.23
C VAL A 33 -13.83 2.35 7.94
N ARG A 34 -14.89 2.02 7.20
CA ARG A 34 -16.10 1.41 7.79
C ARG A 34 -15.79 0.11 8.51
N ARG A 35 -14.95 -0.75 7.90
CA ARG A 35 -14.49 -1.98 8.56
C ARG A 35 -13.73 -1.67 9.83
N ALA A 36 -12.76 -0.76 9.79
CA ALA A 36 -11.94 -0.40 10.95
C ALA A 36 -12.80 0.12 12.13
N LEU A 37 -13.80 0.96 11.86
CA LEU A 37 -14.71 1.47 12.88
C LEU A 37 -15.62 0.39 13.48
N ALA A 38 -15.92 -0.67 12.72
CA ALA A 38 -16.75 -1.79 13.17
C ALA A 38 -15.94 -2.90 13.86
N THR A 39 -14.60 -2.88 13.77
CA THR A 39 -13.74 -3.90 14.36
C THR A 39 -13.61 -3.66 15.88
N PRO A 40 -14.01 -4.62 16.73
CA PRO A 40 -13.83 -4.48 18.17
C PRO A 40 -12.34 -4.64 18.55
N PRO A 41 -11.89 -4.07 19.69
CA PRO A 41 -10.47 -4.02 20.04
C PRO A 41 -9.75 -5.38 20.09
N ASP A 42 -10.45 -6.42 20.54
CA ASP A 42 -9.96 -7.80 20.64
C ASP A 42 -9.75 -8.47 19.27
N ALA A 43 -10.41 -7.97 18.22
CA ALA A 43 -10.25 -8.45 16.85
C ALA A 43 -9.17 -7.68 16.06
N ILE A 44 -8.58 -6.61 16.63
CA ILE A 44 -7.52 -5.86 15.97
C ILE A 44 -6.25 -6.70 15.87
N ASN A 45 -5.75 -6.88 14.66
CA ASN A 45 -4.48 -7.53 14.40
C ASN A 45 -3.84 -6.96 13.12
N THR A 46 -2.54 -7.23 12.95
CA THR A 46 -1.74 -6.77 11.80
C THR A 46 -1.32 -7.93 10.89
N PHE A 47 -2.12 -8.99 10.83
CA PHE A 47 -1.76 -10.19 10.08
C PHE A 47 -1.72 -9.93 8.56
N ALA A 48 -0.52 -9.66 8.04
CA ALA A 48 -0.25 -9.38 6.64
C ALA A 48 0.98 -10.16 6.16
N PRO A 49 0.89 -11.49 6.00
CA PRO A 49 2.05 -12.36 5.75
C PRO A 49 2.81 -11.99 4.47
N GLN A 50 2.10 -11.64 3.39
CA GLN A 50 2.74 -11.22 2.14
C GLN A 50 3.53 -9.92 2.30
N LEU A 51 3.02 -8.97 3.08
CA LEU A 51 3.74 -7.73 3.37
C LEU A 51 5.03 -8.04 4.13
N GLY A 52 4.98 -8.90 5.14
CA GLY A 52 6.17 -9.31 5.90
C GLY A 52 7.25 -9.96 5.02
N ILE A 53 6.86 -10.87 4.13
CA ILE A 53 7.79 -11.52 3.18
C ILE A 53 8.43 -10.49 2.25
N LEU A 54 7.63 -9.57 1.68
CA LEU A 54 8.13 -8.56 0.76
C LEU A 54 9.05 -7.55 1.46
N SER A 55 8.75 -7.17 2.71
CA SER A 55 9.62 -6.32 3.52
C SER A 55 10.97 -6.97 3.81
N ALA A 56 10.99 -8.26 4.19
CA ALA A 56 12.24 -9.00 4.43
C ALA A 56 13.10 -9.13 3.15
N ARG A 57 12.45 -9.32 1.99
CA ARG A 57 13.15 -9.30 0.70
C ARG A 57 13.71 -7.91 0.39
N HIS A 58 12.94 -6.85 0.68
CA HIS A 58 13.39 -5.48 0.49
C HIS A 58 14.61 -5.18 1.38
N GLU A 59 14.72 -5.76 2.58
CA GLU A 59 15.88 -5.58 3.47
C GLU A 59 17.20 -6.07 2.85
N SER A 60 17.17 -7.16 2.09
CA SER A 60 18.35 -7.78 1.47
C SER A 60 18.53 -7.45 -0.02
N GLN A 61 17.68 -6.57 -0.57
CA GLN A 61 17.73 -6.22 -1.99
C GLN A 61 18.99 -5.41 -2.33
N TYR A 62 19.74 -5.90 -3.32
CA TYR A 62 21.04 -5.34 -3.74
C TYR A 62 20.95 -3.88 -4.22
N SER A 63 19.97 -3.56 -5.07
CA SER A 63 19.71 -2.19 -5.55
C SER A 63 18.34 -1.72 -5.09
N ARG A 64 18.28 -0.58 -4.39
CA ARG A 64 17.05 -0.04 -3.81
C ARG A 64 16.88 1.44 -4.12
N LEU A 65 15.68 1.78 -4.62
CA LEU A 65 15.28 3.16 -4.87
C LEU A 65 14.67 3.83 -3.62
N PHE A 66 14.14 3.02 -2.69
CA PHE A 66 13.47 3.47 -1.47
C PHE A 66 14.09 2.81 -0.24
N ARG A 67 13.88 3.41 0.94
CA ARG A 67 14.54 3.00 2.20
C ARG A 67 13.65 2.16 3.13
N SER A 68 12.40 1.91 2.72
CA SER A 68 11.38 1.15 3.45
C SER A 68 10.47 0.43 2.48
#